data_AF-A0A0P6XBX0-F1
#
_entry.id   AF-A0A0P6XBX0-F1
#
_cell.length_a   1.000
_cell.length_b   1.000
_cell.length_c   1.000
_cell.angle_alpha   90.00
_cell.angle_beta   90.00
_cell.angle_gamma   90.00
#
_symmetry.space_group_name_H-M   'P 1'
#
loop_
_entity.id
_entity.type
_entity.pdbx_description
1 polymer ?
#
loop_
_entity_poly.entity_id
_entity_poly.type
_entity_poly.pdbx_seq_one_letter_code
_entity_poly.pdbx_strand_id
1 'polypeptide(L)'
;MIRSLFSALGILIRLLLALVLIAGLVLVAFVAYRGSQPMQLASANGMTYWQFMRDRIGAIRELPVKCQQMHFTSFAIAVPLYPALYTYIGIYPESYLAGHTQPDPSIPRDIGWTDAPDTWWRLVEDVSWEAWVTQHLPTVMPECNLKPPSLPGVSKP
;
A
#
# COMPACT_ATOMS: atom_id res chain seq x y z
N MET A 1 32.98 -1.35 -35.09
CA MET A 1 32.71 -1.93 -33.76
C MET A 1 32.08 -0.93 -32.77
N ILE A 2 32.60 0.31 -32.63
CA ILE A 2 32.07 1.27 -31.64
C ILE A 2 30.61 1.71 -31.95
N ARG A 3 30.27 1.95 -33.22
CA ARG A 3 28.91 2.37 -33.63
C ARG A 3 27.83 1.31 -33.40
N SER A 4 28.18 0.02 -33.55
CA SER A 4 27.25 -1.09 -33.29
C SER A 4 27.03 -1.33 -31.80
N LEU A 5 28.05 -1.09 -30.96
CA LEU A 5 27.93 -1.14 -29.50
C LEU A 5 27.00 -0.03 -28.97
N PHE A 6 27.15 1.21 -29.44
CA PHE A 6 26.25 2.30 -29.05
C PHE A 6 24.81 2.07 -29.52
N SER A 7 24.61 1.49 -30.70
CA SER A 7 23.27 1.11 -31.19
C SER A 7 22.64 -0.02 -30.37
N ALA A 8 23.42 -1.04 -30.00
CA ALA A 8 22.94 -2.15 -29.18
C ALA A 8 22.60 -1.69 -27.76
N LEU A 9 23.43 -0.83 -27.16
CA LEU A 9 23.15 -0.21 -25.87
C LEU A 9 21.89 0.66 -25.91
N GLY A 10 21.70 1.46 -26.96
CA GLY A 10 20.49 2.26 -27.13
C GLY A 10 19.22 1.42 -27.26
N ILE A 11 19.28 0.29 -27.98
CA ILE A 11 18.16 -0.66 -28.06
C ILE A 11 17.90 -1.31 -26.71
N LEU A 12 18.94 -1.76 -26.00
CA LEU A 12 18.81 -2.36 -24.67
C LEU A 12 18.12 -1.40 -23.69
N ILE A 13 18.54 -0.14 -23.64
CA ILE A 13 17.93 0.89 -22.79
C ILE A 13 16.44 1.07 -23.16
N ARG A 14 16.10 1.17 -24.45
CA ARG A 14 14.71 1.29 -24.89
C ARG A 14 13.86 0.09 -24.49
N LEU A 15 14.41 -1.12 -24.61
CA LEU A 15 13.74 -2.35 -24.19
C LEU A 15 13.52 -2.38 -22.68
N LEU A 16 14.53 -2.00 -21.89
CA LEU A 16 14.40 -1.91 -20.43
C LEU A 16 13.34 -0.88 -20.03
N LEU A 17 13.34 0.30 -20.64
CA LEU A 17 12.31 1.32 -20.39
C LEU A 17 10.91 0.85 -20.79
N ALA A 18 10.78 0.15 -21.92
CA ALA A 18 9.51 -0.42 -22.34
C ALA A 18 9.02 -1.50 -21.36
N LEU A 19 9.91 -2.37 -20.86
CA LEU A 19 9.57 -3.37 -19.86
C LEU A 19 9.12 -2.74 -18.53
N VAL A 20 9.82 -1.71 -18.06
CA VAL A 20 9.43 -0.95 -16.85
C VAL A 20 8.07 -0.30 -17.04
N LEU A 21 7.82 0.31 -18.20
CA LEU A 21 6.53 0.92 -18.52
C LEU A 21 5.41 -0.13 -18.51
N ILE A 22 5.60 -1.27 -19.17
CA ILE A 22 4.62 -2.37 -19.22
C ILE A 22 4.35 -2.90 -17.80
N ALA A 23 5.40 -3.15 -17.01
CA ALA A 23 5.24 -3.60 -15.63
C ALA A 23 4.47 -2.58 -14.78
N GLY A 24 4.75 -1.29 -14.94
CA GLY A 24 4.01 -0.21 -14.29
C GLY A 24 2.53 -0.18 -14.69
N LEU A 25 2.21 -0.34 -15.98
CA LEU A 25 0.83 -0.40 -16.46
C LEU A 25 0.08 -1.62 -15.92
N VAL A 26 0.74 -2.78 -15.87
CA VAL A 26 0.17 -4.01 -15.28
C VAL A 26 -0.12 -3.79 -13.79
N LEU A 27 0.79 -3.17 -13.05
CA LEU A 27 0.59 -2.85 -11.63
C LEU A 27 -0.58 -1.87 -11.44
N VAL A 28 -0.66 -0.81 -12.24
CA VAL A 28 -1.78 0.16 -12.19
C VAL A 28 -3.11 -0.53 -12.48
N ALA A 29 -3.17 -1.37 -13.52
CA ALA A 29 -4.37 -2.14 -13.85
C ALA A 29 -4.76 -3.11 -12.72
N PHE A 30 -3.79 -3.79 -12.13
CA PHE A 30 -3.99 -4.68 -10.98
C PHE A 30 -4.56 -3.92 -9.78
N VAL A 31 -3.97 -2.79 -9.40
CA VAL A 31 -4.45 -1.93 -8.31
C VAL A 31 -5.84 -1.38 -8.60
N ALA A 32 -6.11 -0.93 -9.83
CA ALA A 32 -7.43 -0.46 -10.25
C ALA A 32 -8.49 -1.55 -10.10
N TYR A 33 -8.19 -2.75 -10.57
CA TYR A 33 -9.06 -3.92 -10.49
C TYR A 33 -9.31 -4.34 -9.04
N ARG A 34 -8.24 -4.59 -8.27
CA ARG A 34 -8.36 -5.01 -6.87
C ARG A 34 -9.00 -3.94 -5.99
N GLY A 35 -8.67 -2.67 -6.19
CA GLY A 35 -9.26 -1.58 -5.41
C GLY A 35 -10.76 -1.38 -5.63
N SER A 36 -11.30 -1.92 -6.72
CA SER A 36 -12.75 -1.92 -7.01
C SER A 36 -13.50 -3.08 -6.35
N GLN A 37 -12.79 -4.08 -5.83
CA GLN A 37 -13.36 -5.18 -5.07
C GLN A 37 -13.55 -4.79 -3.60
N PRO A 38 -14.44 -5.49 -2.86
CA PRO A 38 -14.54 -5.35 -1.41
C PRO A 38 -13.18 -5.63 -0.76
N MET A 39 -12.79 -4.80 0.21
CA MET A 39 -11.56 -5.00 0.97
C MET A 39 -11.61 -6.34 1.72
N GLN A 40 -10.45 -6.98 1.87
CA GLN A 40 -10.33 -8.26 2.58
C GLN A 40 -10.44 -8.10 4.11
N LEU A 41 -10.40 -6.87 4.61
CA LEU A 41 -10.55 -6.57 6.03
C LEU A 41 -12.01 -6.71 6.47
N ALA A 42 -12.26 -7.55 7.47
CA ALA A 42 -13.56 -7.68 8.11
C ALA A 42 -14.09 -6.32 8.63
N SER A 43 -13.20 -5.48 9.16
CA SER A 43 -13.53 -4.14 9.68
C SER A 43 -14.03 -3.16 8.63
N ALA A 44 -13.79 -3.41 7.33
CA ALA A 44 -14.25 -2.56 6.24
C ALA A 44 -15.72 -2.79 5.86
N ASN A 45 -16.36 -3.85 6.39
CA ASN A 45 -17.77 -4.19 6.16
C ASN A 45 -18.20 -4.14 4.68
N GLY A 46 -17.40 -4.75 3.80
CA GLY A 46 -17.67 -4.81 2.35
C GLY A 46 -17.40 -3.52 1.58
N MET A 47 -16.84 -2.48 2.22
CA MET A 47 -16.36 -1.28 1.54
C MET A 47 -15.21 -1.63 0.59
N THR A 48 -15.16 -0.99 -0.58
CA THR A 48 -14.03 -1.13 -1.51
C THR A 48 -12.88 -0.21 -1.13
N TYR A 49 -11.65 -0.53 -1.53
CA TYR A 49 -10.49 0.31 -1.24
C TYR A 49 -10.66 1.74 -1.77
N TRP A 50 -11.25 1.90 -2.95
CA TRP A 50 -11.52 3.23 -3.52
C TRP A 50 -12.56 4.03 -2.73
N GLN A 51 -13.57 3.36 -2.17
CA GLN A 51 -14.54 4.02 -1.28
C GLN A 51 -13.86 4.46 0.01
N PHE A 52 -13.04 3.58 0.59
CA PHE A 52 -12.26 3.86 1.78
C PHE A 52 -11.35 5.08 1.58
N MET A 53 -10.50 5.08 0.55
CA MET A 53 -9.58 6.19 0.31
C MET A 53 -10.31 7.51 0.06
N ARG A 54 -11.44 7.51 -0.66
CA ARG A 54 -12.24 8.73 -0.84
C ARG A 54 -12.81 9.26 0.46
N ASP A 55 -13.34 8.38 1.31
CA ASP A 55 -13.88 8.75 2.62
C ASP A 55 -12.78 9.32 3.53
N ARG A 56 -11.60 8.69 3.57
CA ARG A 56 -10.45 9.17 4.37
C ARG A 56 -9.88 10.50 3.87
N ILE A 57 -9.72 10.66 2.56
CA ILE A 57 -9.27 11.92 1.93
C ILE A 57 -10.32 13.03 2.10
N GLY A 58 -11.60 12.68 2.19
CA GLY A 58 -12.66 13.63 2.55
C GLY A 58 -12.51 14.10 3.99
N ALA A 59 -12.40 13.16 4.94
CA ALA A 59 -12.34 13.43 6.36
C ALA A 59 -11.10 14.26 6.77
N ILE A 60 -9.94 14.01 6.17
CA ILE A 60 -8.70 14.74 6.50
C ILE A 60 -8.75 16.22 6.15
N ARG A 61 -9.57 16.64 5.18
CA ARG A 61 -9.72 18.05 4.81
C ARG A 61 -10.34 18.90 5.92
N GLU A 62 -11.03 18.27 6.87
CA GLU A 62 -11.58 18.94 8.05
C GLU A 62 -10.49 19.24 9.11
N LEU A 63 -9.29 18.65 8.99
CA LEU A 63 -8.21 18.80 9.95
C LEU A 63 -7.29 20.00 9.64
N PRO A 64 -6.54 20.51 10.62
CA PRO A 64 -5.47 21.50 10.39
C PRO A 64 -4.41 20.97 9.42
N VAL A 65 -3.83 21.85 8.60
CA VAL A 65 -2.82 21.51 7.57
C VAL A 65 -1.66 20.67 8.12
N LYS A 66 -1.19 20.96 9.35
CA LYS A 66 -0.14 20.17 10.02
C LYS A 66 -0.53 18.69 10.18
N CYS A 67 -1.77 18.41 10.55
CA CYS A 67 -2.29 17.05 10.71
C CYS A 67 -2.47 16.40 9.34
N GLN A 68 -2.91 17.17 8.34
CA GLN A 68 -3.07 16.67 6.98
C GLN A 68 -1.73 16.16 6.44
N GLN A 69 -0.69 16.98 6.57
CA GLN A 69 0.66 16.65 6.11
C GLN A 69 1.21 15.41 6.83
N MET A 70 1.00 15.29 8.15
CA MET A 70 1.44 14.12 8.92
C MET A 70 0.83 12.82 8.41
N HIS A 71 -0.50 12.78 8.23
CA HIS A 71 -1.23 11.62 7.72
C HIS A 71 -0.82 11.26 6.29
N PHE A 72 -0.74 12.24 5.38
CA PHE A 72 -0.31 11.96 4.02
C PHE A 72 1.15 11.49 3.93
N THR A 73 2.04 12.07 4.74
CA THR A 73 3.46 11.69 4.74
C THR A 73 3.64 10.27 5.27
N SER A 74 3.01 9.95 6.40
CA SER A 74 3.06 8.60 6.97
C SER A 74 2.46 7.57 6.00
N PHE A 75 1.30 7.86 5.40
CA PHE A 75 0.69 7.00 4.39
C PHE A 75 1.59 6.80 3.15
N ALA A 76 2.15 7.89 2.61
CA ALA A 76 2.98 7.86 1.41
C ALA A 76 4.30 7.08 1.61
N ILE A 77 4.78 6.96 2.84
CA ILE A 77 5.94 6.15 3.20
C ILE A 77 5.51 4.71 3.48
N ALA A 78 4.48 4.52 4.32
CA ALA A 78 4.10 3.21 4.82
C ALA A 78 3.57 2.27 3.72
N VAL A 79 2.64 2.76 2.89
CA VAL A 79 1.96 1.92 1.88
C VAL A 79 2.87 1.39 0.77
N PRO A 80 3.85 2.11 0.23
CA PRO A 80 4.77 1.50 -0.73
C PRO A 80 5.81 0.59 -0.06
N LEU A 81 6.28 0.92 1.15
CA LEU A 81 7.40 0.22 1.78
C LEU A 81 6.99 -1.06 2.50
N TYR A 82 6.02 -1.00 3.41
CA TYR A 82 5.67 -2.12 4.28
C TYR A 82 5.10 -3.31 3.49
N PRO A 83 4.11 -3.14 2.60
CA PRO A 83 3.60 -4.24 1.78
C PRO A 83 4.68 -4.89 0.93
N ALA A 84 5.58 -4.11 0.32
CA ALA A 84 6.67 -4.64 -0.50
C ALA A 84 7.68 -5.43 0.35
N LEU A 85 8.10 -4.86 1.48
CA LEU A 85 9.06 -5.50 2.39
C LEU A 85 8.50 -6.78 3.00
N TYR A 86 7.27 -6.75 3.50
CA TYR A 86 6.64 -7.90 4.16
C TYR A 86 6.30 -9.01 3.16
N THR A 87 5.88 -8.66 1.93
CA THR A 87 5.72 -9.65 0.87
C THR A 87 7.07 -10.29 0.50
N TYR A 88 8.14 -9.50 0.40
CA TYR A 88 9.49 -10.02 0.15
C TYR A 88 9.96 -10.99 1.24
N ILE A 89 9.78 -10.61 2.52
CA ILE A 89 10.12 -11.47 3.66
C ILE A 89 9.30 -12.76 3.64
N GLY A 90 8.01 -12.69 3.28
CA GLY A 90 7.18 -13.87 3.15
C GLY A 90 7.65 -14.84 2.07
N ILE A 91 8.13 -14.34 0.93
CA ILE A 91 8.71 -15.15 -0.15
C ILE A 91 10.08 -15.70 0.25
N TYR A 92 10.85 -14.93 1.01
CA TYR A 92 12.22 -15.22 1.42
C TYR A 92 12.39 -15.16 2.94
N PRO A 93 11.83 -16.13 3.68
CA PRO A 93 11.84 -16.15 5.15
C PRO A 93 13.25 -16.26 5.74
N GLU A 94 14.20 -16.83 4.98
CA GLU A 94 15.61 -16.97 5.39
C GLU A 94 16.50 -15.79 4.94
N SER A 95 15.91 -14.71 4.41
CA SER A 95 16.67 -13.56 3.94
C SER A 95 17.28 -12.76 5.10
N TYR A 96 18.37 -12.02 4.82
CA TYR A 96 18.97 -11.11 5.80
C TYR A 96 17.94 -10.12 6.37
N LEU A 97 17.02 -9.62 5.53
CA LEU A 97 15.97 -8.71 5.96
C LEU A 97 14.98 -9.39 6.92
N ALA A 98 14.63 -10.65 6.68
CA ALA A 98 13.75 -11.40 7.59
C ALA A 98 14.38 -11.53 8.99
N GLY A 99 15.69 -11.79 9.07
CA GLY A 99 16.41 -11.88 10.35
C GLY A 99 16.58 -10.55 11.10
N HIS A 100 16.37 -9.40 10.43
CA HIS A 100 16.56 -8.06 11.01
C HIS A 100 15.27 -7.23 11.09
N THR A 101 14.15 -7.79 10.63
CA THR A 101 12.84 -7.15 10.76
C THR A 101 12.25 -7.53 12.12
N GLN A 102 11.65 -6.57 12.82
CA GLN A 102 10.98 -6.86 14.07
C GLN A 102 9.83 -7.87 13.83
N PRO A 103 9.65 -8.87 14.72
CA PRO A 103 8.55 -9.81 14.59
C PRO A 103 7.21 -9.05 14.62
N ASP A 104 6.49 -9.06 13.51
CA ASP A 104 5.19 -8.42 13.37
C ASP A 104 4.16 -9.48 12.92
N PRO A 105 2.99 -9.59 13.58
CA PRO A 105 1.95 -10.54 13.21
C PRO A 105 1.42 -10.40 11.78
N SER A 106 1.56 -9.23 11.16
CA SER A 106 1.13 -8.96 9.79
C SER A 106 2.09 -9.52 8.74
N ILE A 107 3.34 -9.85 9.11
CA ILE A 107 4.33 -10.45 8.21
C ILE A 107 3.84 -11.84 7.78
N PRO A 108 3.58 -12.05 6.47
CA PRO A 108 3.17 -13.35 5.95
C PRO A 108 4.33 -14.35 6.08
N ARG A 109 4.02 -15.62 6.32
CA ARG A 109 5.01 -16.70 6.45
C ARG A 109 4.92 -17.64 5.26
N ASP A 110 6.07 -17.99 4.70
CA ASP A 110 6.26 -19.05 3.70
C ASP A 110 5.29 -18.98 2.51
N ILE A 111 5.16 -17.80 1.89
CA ILE A 111 4.28 -17.62 0.73
C ILE A 111 5.01 -17.92 -0.57
N GLY A 112 4.30 -18.48 -1.55
CA GLY A 112 4.83 -18.69 -2.89
C GLY A 112 4.79 -17.41 -3.74
N TRP A 113 5.54 -17.41 -4.85
CA TRP A 113 5.50 -16.34 -5.85
C TRP A 113 4.09 -16.12 -6.44
N THR A 114 3.28 -17.17 -6.51
CA THR A 114 1.89 -17.11 -6.99
C THR A 114 0.97 -16.37 -6.03
N ASP A 115 1.29 -16.38 -4.74
CA ASP A 115 0.48 -15.78 -3.67
C ASP A 115 0.91 -14.33 -3.39
N ALA A 116 2.07 -13.94 -3.89
CA ALA A 116 2.67 -12.63 -3.67
C ALA A 116 1.77 -11.45 -4.10
N PRO A 117 1.09 -11.45 -5.27
CA PRO A 117 0.22 -10.34 -5.66
C PRO A 117 -0.95 -10.14 -4.70
N ASP A 118 -1.59 -11.23 -4.28
CA ASP A 118 -2.74 -11.19 -3.38
C ASP A 118 -2.32 -10.81 -1.95
N THR A 119 -1.19 -11.34 -1.50
CA THR A 119 -0.61 -11.00 -0.20
C THR A 119 -0.18 -9.54 -0.15
N TRP A 120 0.50 -9.04 -1.19
CA TRP A 120 0.86 -7.64 -1.30
C TRP A 120 -0.37 -6.73 -1.27
N TRP A 121 -1.42 -7.08 -2.01
CA TRP A 121 -2.65 -6.30 -2.01
C TRP A 121 -3.35 -6.28 -0.64
N ARG A 122 -3.43 -7.42 0.05
CA ARG A 122 -3.95 -7.49 1.42
C ARG A 122 -3.17 -6.56 2.36
N LEU A 123 -1.84 -6.59 2.27
CA LEU A 123 -0.99 -5.72 3.08
C LEU A 123 -1.17 -4.23 2.74
N VAL A 124 -1.40 -3.88 1.47
CA VAL A 124 -1.76 -2.51 1.08
C VAL A 124 -3.03 -2.07 1.78
N GLU A 125 -4.05 -2.93 1.83
CA GLU A 125 -5.31 -2.64 2.53
C GLU A 125 -5.10 -2.49 4.04
N ASP A 126 -4.38 -3.43 4.66
CA ASP A 126 -4.11 -3.44 6.11
C ASP A 126 -3.31 -2.20 6.55
N VAL A 127 -2.21 -1.90 5.87
CA VAL A 127 -1.35 -0.74 6.17
C VAL A 127 -2.08 0.57 5.90
N SER A 128 -2.89 0.63 4.84
CA SER A 128 -3.73 1.81 4.59
C SER A 128 -4.76 1.99 5.71
N TRP A 129 -5.40 0.92 6.14
CA TRP A 129 -6.35 0.97 7.24
C TRP A 129 -5.69 1.47 8.52
N GLU A 130 -4.54 0.91 8.88
CA GLU A 130 -3.78 1.33 10.04
C GLU A 130 -3.40 2.81 9.96
N ALA A 131 -2.81 3.24 8.84
CA ALA A 131 -2.37 4.62 8.66
C ALA A 131 -3.50 5.65 8.79
N TRP A 132 -4.72 5.31 8.35
CA TRP A 132 -5.85 6.26 8.29
C TRP A 132 -6.91 6.10 9.39
N VAL A 133 -6.96 4.94 10.05
CA VAL A 133 -8.03 4.60 11.01
C VAL A 133 -7.47 4.39 12.41
N THR A 134 -6.31 3.75 12.55
CA THR A 134 -5.73 3.50 13.87
C THR A 134 -5.27 4.82 14.47
N GLN A 135 -5.74 5.13 15.68
CA GLN A 135 -5.37 6.35 16.40
C GLN A 135 -3.99 6.16 17.02
N HIS A 136 -2.95 6.66 16.36
CA HIS A 136 -1.56 6.48 16.82
C HIS A 136 -1.16 7.47 17.92
N LEU A 137 -1.88 8.58 18.11
CA LEU A 137 -1.53 9.64 19.06
C LEU A 137 -2.75 10.25 19.80
N PRO A 138 -3.66 9.44 20.36
CA PRO A 138 -4.91 9.94 20.94
C PRO A 138 -4.68 10.87 22.14
N THR A 139 -3.54 10.73 22.82
CA THR A 139 -3.18 11.51 24.01
C THR A 139 -2.28 12.71 23.70
N VAL A 140 -1.61 12.74 22.55
CA VAL A 140 -0.59 13.77 22.23
C VAL A 140 -1.12 14.82 21.25
N MET A 141 -1.86 14.40 20.22
CA MET A 141 -2.45 15.30 19.21
C MET A 141 -3.89 14.85 18.88
N PRO A 142 -4.83 14.95 19.83
CA PRO A 142 -6.20 14.51 19.63
C PRO A 142 -6.90 15.25 18.49
N GLU A 143 -6.49 16.49 18.19
CA GLU A 143 -7.02 17.28 17.08
C GLU A 143 -6.64 16.72 15.71
N CYS A 144 -5.65 15.82 15.63
CA CYS A 144 -5.25 15.16 14.41
C CYS A 144 -5.95 13.80 14.21
N ASN A 145 -6.78 13.35 15.16
CA ASN A 145 -7.51 12.09 15.00
C ASN A 145 -8.65 12.24 13.98
N LEU A 146 -8.68 11.32 13.01
CA LEU A 146 -9.80 11.24 12.08
C LEU A 146 -11.01 10.59 12.75
N LYS A 147 -12.20 11.05 12.37
CA LYS A 147 -13.45 10.35 12.69
C LYS A 147 -13.41 8.94 12.09
N PRO A 148 -14.09 7.95 12.69
CA PRO A 148 -14.18 6.61 12.12
C PRO A 148 -14.66 6.59 10.65
N PRO A 149 -14.32 5.55 9.86
CA PRO A 149 -14.79 5.39 8.49
C PRO A 149 -16.31 5.24 8.40
N SER A 150 -16.89 5.81 7.35
CA SER A 150 -18.33 5.70 7.07
C SER A 150 -18.65 4.32 6.48
N LEU A 151 -18.89 3.33 7.32
CA LEU A 151 -19.08 1.94 6.88
C LEU A 151 -20.45 1.72 6.20
N PRO A 152 -20.53 0.92 5.12
CA PRO A 152 -21.81 0.53 4.52
C PRO A 152 -22.72 -0.14 5.56
N GLY A 153 -24.02 0.19 5.56
CA GLY A 153 -25.01 -0.43 6.45
C GLY A 153 -24.96 0.01 7.92
N VAL A 154 -24.01 0.86 8.32
CA VAL A 154 -23.98 1.49 9.64
C VAL A 154 -24.57 2.89 9.50
N SER A 155 -25.75 3.13 10.08
CA SER A 155 -26.35 4.47 10.09
C SER A 155 -25.44 5.44 10.86
N LYS A 156 -25.20 6.62 10.29
CA LYS A 156 -24.50 7.72 10.98
C LYS A 156 -25.23 8.00 12.31
N PRO A 157 -24.54 8.10 13.46
CA PRO A 157 -25.14 8.65 14.66
C PRO A 157 -25.56 10.12 14.45
#